data_AF-A0A8H5MQ23-F1
#
_entry.id   AF-A0A8H5MQ23-F1
#
_cell.length_a   1.000
_cell.length_b   1.000
_cell.length_c   1.000
_cell.angle_alpha   90.00
_cell.angle_beta   90.00
_cell.angle_gamma   90.00
#
_symmetry.space_group_name_H-M   'P 1'
#
loop_
_entity.id
_entity.type
_entity.pdbx_description
1 polymer ?
#
loop_
_entity_poly.entity_id
_entity_poly.type
_entity_poly.pdbx_seq_one_letter_code
_entity_poly.pdbx_strand_id
1 'polypeptide(L)'
;MRLTSSITLAMSSLALAANLNYADSIHALSFGNVKTEGESGGVVWLNVTGFATDKLPHIQQDLGVQTLDNLQALKAIAGLASVAAKQAKWGDLVYLYTVFAMNAHAPYANASSSEMQEGLLSAVTKPDKSGVDSELIALYIKTSSSPLLVKAFEALHTTAAPSRTHKRWSNITCDSAHRAVASVCRSLVDSIHFNVSVKTNGPRNVCRGGCCISWSANATFQIENLYPAANYCLSFCHTTNISCEIYGVNLQGTIVDQCLSNRADGCT
;
A
#
# COMPACT_ATOMS: atom_id res chain seq x y z
N MET A 1 12.82 13.72 -52.44
CA MET A 1 11.77 14.14 -51.48
C MET A 1 11.54 12.95 -50.54
N ARG A 2 12.16 12.97 -49.35
CA ARG A 2 12.09 11.86 -48.38
C ARG A 2 10.85 12.08 -47.51
N LEU A 3 9.85 11.21 -47.64
CA LEU A 3 8.73 11.14 -46.72
C LEU A 3 9.17 10.32 -45.49
N THR A 4 9.40 11.01 -44.38
CA THR A 4 9.53 10.42 -43.06
C THR A 4 8.15 10.02 -42.56
N SER A 5 7.82 8.73 -42.62
CA SER A 5 6.68 8.18 -41.88
C SER A 5 7.07 8.04 -40.42
N SER A 6 6.55 8.93 -39.58
CA SER A 6 6.52 8.78 -38.14
C SER A 6 5.59 7.62 -37.79
N ILE A 7 6.13 6.53 -37.27
CA ILE A 7 5.35 5.41 -36.75
C ILE A 7 4.90 5.80 -35.34
N THR A 8 3.67 6.27 -35.22
CA THR A 8 2.96 6.44 -33.96
C THR A 8 2.46 5.06 -33.51
N LEU A 9 3.20 4.40 -32.61
CA LEU A 9 2.75 3.15 -31.98
C LEU A 9 1.78 3.48 -30.84
N ALA A 10 0.50 3.63 -31.20
CA ALA A 10 -0.60 3.47 -30.27
C ALA A 10 -0.90 1.96 -30.14
N MET A 11 -0.36 1.29 -29.12
CA MET A 11 -0.74 -0.08 -28.77
C MET A 11 -1.59 -0.09 -27.50
N SER A 12 -2.88 -0.22 -27.70
CA SER A 12 -3.85 -0.71 -26.73
C SER A 12 -3.62 -2.21 -26.47
N SER A 13 -3.36 -2.62 -25.23
CA SER A 13 -3.93 -3.84 -24.62
C SER A 13 -3.26 -4.18 -23.28
N LEU A 14 -4.10 -4.52 -22.32
CA LEU A 14 -3.75 -5.40 -21.21
C LEU A 14 -3.71 -6.85 -21.71
N ALA A 15 -2.70 -7.16 -22.50
CA ALA A 15 -2.17 -8.50 -22.56
C ALA A 15 -0.88 -8.47 -21.74
N LEU A 16 -0.97 -8.41 -20.41
CA LEU A 16 0.22 -8.69 -19.60
C LEU A 16 0.72 -10.07 -20.05
N ALA A 17 1.90 -10.13 -20.65
CA ALA A 17 2.65 -11.38 -20.71
C ALA A 17 2.05 -12.58 -21.47
N ALA A 18 1.06 -12.42 -22.37
CA ALA A 18 0.61 -13.56 -23.17
C ALA A 18 1.63 -14.00 -24.24
N ASN A 19 2.55 -13.10 -24.64
CA ASN A 19 3.57 -13.36 -25.68
C ASN A 19 5.00 -12.96 -25.28
N LEU A 20 5.21 -12.37 -24.09
CA LEU A 20 6.54 -12.06 -23.59
C LEU A 20 7.01 -13.21 -22.69
N ASN A 21 8.31 -13.51 -22.73
CA ASN A 21 8.88 -14.43 -21.75
C ASN A 21 8.81 -13.81 -20.34
N TYR A 22 9.03 -14.64 -19.32
CA TYR A 22 8.92 -14.22 -17.92
C TYR A 22 9.78 -12.98 -17.59
N ALA A 23 11.05 -12.97 -18.02
CA ALA A 23 11.98 -11.88 -17.71
C ALA A 23 11.54 -10.55 -18.36
N ASP A 24 11.07 -10.61 -19.61
CA ASP A 24 10.55 -9.43 -20.32
C ASP A 24 9.30 -8.87 -19.63
N SER A 25 8.48 -9.74 -19.03
CA SER A 25 7.28 -9.34 -18.28
C SER A 25 7.64 -8.59 -16.99
N ILE A 26 8.62 -9.10 -16.24
CA ILE A 26 9.15 -8.40 -15.05
C ILE A 26 9.80 -7.07 -15.43
N HIS A 27 10.57 -7.06 -16.52
CA HIS A 27 11.21 -5.87 -17.04
C HIS A 27 10.19 -4.79 -17.41
N ALA A 28 9.19 -5.12 -18.24
CA ALA A 28 8.14 -4.19 -18.64
C ALA A 28 7.35 -3.64 -17.45
N LEU A 29 6.99 -4.49 -16.49
CA LEU A 29 6.30 -4.10 -15.26
C LEU A 29 7.15 -3.09 -14.46
N SER A 30 8.46 -3.36 -14.32
CA SER A 30 9.38 -2.49 -13.55
C SER A 30 9.60 -1.10 -14.16
N PHE A 31 9.29 -0.90 -15.44
CA PHE A 31 9.28 0.41 -16.09
C PHE A 31 7.96 1.19 -15.90
N GLY A 32 6.95 0.59 -15.28
CA GLY A 32 5.61 1.18 -15.19
C GLY A 32 4.81 1.09 -16.50
N ASN A 33 5.23 0.25 -17.45
CA ASN A 33 4.54 0.04 -18.73
C ASN A 33 3.33 -0.89 -18.56
N VAL A 34 2.41 -0.50 -17.70
CA VAL A 34 1.24 -1.30 -17.30
C VAL A 34 0.01 -0.46 -17.55
N LYS A 35 -0.82 -0.84 -18.53
CA LYS A 35 -2.23 -0.45 -18.47
C LYS A 35 -2.85 -1.37 -17.42
N THR A 36 -3.59 -0.87 -16.44
CA THR A 36 -4.24 -1.75 -15.43
C THR A 36 -5.77 -1.65 -15.49
N GLU A 37 -6.29 -1.02 -16.53
CA GLU A 37 -7.71 -0.74 -16.72
C GLU A 37 -8.52 -2.00 -17.05
N GLY A 38 -9.40 -2.39 -16.13
CA GLY A 38 -10.56 -3.23 -16.41
C GLY A 38 -11.61 -3.03 -15.33
N GLU A 39 -12.86 -2.73 -15.70
CA GLU A 39 -13.98 -2.47 -14.78
C GLU A 39 -14.46 -3.71 -13.98
N SER A 40 -13.56 -4.65 -13.67
CA SER A 40 -13.86 -5.87 -12.94
C SER A 40 -13.33 -5.79 -11.51
N GLY A 41 -14.23 -5.91 -10.54
CA GLY A 41 -13.92 -6.02 -9.12
C GLY A 41 -13.96 -7.46 -8.59
N GLY A 42 -13.35 -7.67 -7.43
CA GLY A 42 -13.34 -8.94 -6.71
C GLY A 42 -12.14 -9.08 -5.77
N VAL A 43 -12.05 -10.22 -5.07
CA VAL A 43 -10.87 -10.57 -4.26
C VAL A 43 -9.91 -11.39 -5.11
N VAL A 44 -8.63 -11.02 -5.08
CA VAL A 44 -7.53 -11.86 -5.59
C VAL A 44 -6.63 -12.23 -4.43
N TRP A 45 -6.15 -13.47 -4.43
CA TRP A 45 -5.17 -13.98 -3.49
C TRP A 45 -3.83 -14.20 -4.18
N LEU A 46 -2.77 -13.68 -3.60
CA LEU A 46 -1.40 -14.06 -3.90
C LEU A 46 -0.98 -15.09 -2.86
N ASN A 47 -0.68 -16.31 -3.29
CA ASN A 47 -0.20 -17.39 -2.42
C ASN A 47 1.22 -17.79 -2.86
N VAL A 48 2.19 -17.61 -1.97
CA VAL A 48 3.59 -17.94 -2.22
C VAL A 48 3.83 -19.42 -1.96
N THR A 49 3.62 -20.24 -2.98
CA THR A 49 4.00 -21.67 -2.93
C THR A 49 5.51 -21.84 -2.75
N GLY A 50 5.93 -22.64 -1.77
CA GLY A 50 7.36 -22.81 -1.43
C GLY A 50 7.93 -21.66 -0.60
N PHE A 51 7.08 -20.99 0.19
CA PHE A 51 7.47 -19.90 1.07
C PHE A 51 8.64 -20.28 1.98
N ALA A 52 9.72 -19.49 1.90
CA ALA A 52 10.93 -19.68 2.68
C ALA A 52 11.11 -18.47 3.60
N THR A 53 10.82 -18.65 4.89
CA THR A 53 10.84 -17.58 5.92
C THR A 53 12.20 -16.92 6.07
N ASP A 54 13.29 -17.65 5.82
CA ASP A 54 14.66 -17.14 5.84
C ASP A 54 15.02 -16.30 4.60
N LYS A 55 14.28 -16.49 3.49
CA LYS A 55 14.46 -15.74 2.24
C LYS A 55 13.46 -14.60 2.08
N LEU A 56 12.34 -14.67 2.79
CA LEU A 56 11.20 -13.76 2.69
C LEU A 56 10.67 -13.33 4.08
N PRO A 57 11.53 -12.90 5.04
CA PRO A 57 11.11 -12.70 6.43
C PRO A 57 10.11 -11.56 6.65
N HIS A 58 9.93 -10.68 5.64
CA HIS A 58 9.16 -9.45 5.73
C HIS A 58 7.90 -9.43 4.86
N ILE A 59 7.62 -10.50 4.11
CA ILE A 59 6.38 -10.64 3.33
C ILE A 59 5.54 -11.80 3.86
N GLN A 60 4.24 -11.77 3.64
CA GLN A 60 3.34 -12.81 4.11
C GLN A 60 3.33 -13.98 3.11
N GLN A 61 3.08 -15.19 3.62
CA GLN A 61 2.91 -16.37 2.78
C GLN A 61 1.73 -16.21 1.81
N ASP A 62 0.66 -15.56 2.27
CA ASP A 62 -0.53 -15.26 1.49
C ASP A 62 -0.98 -13.81 1.73
N LEU A 63 -1.53 -13.20 0.68
CA LEU A 63 -2.06 -11.84 0.70
C LEU A 63 -3.33 -11.76 -0.13
N GLY A 64 -4.44 -11.37 0.49
CA GLY A 64 -5.71 -11.10 -0.17
C GLY A 64 -5.90 -9.61 -0.43
N VAL A 65 -6.23 -9.23 -1.67
CA VAL A 65 -6.55 -7.85 -2.04
C VAL A 65 -7.93 -7.81 -2.68
N GLN A 66 -8.82 -7.01 -2.10
CA GLN A 66 -10.09 -6.62 -2.72
C GLN A 66 -9.83 -5.46 -3.67
N THR A 67 -10.29 -5.59 -4.91
CA THR A 67 -10.16 -4.56 -5.95
C THR A 67 -11.51 -4.27 -6.59
N LEU A 68 -11.66 -3.07 -7.16
CA LEU A 68 -12.86 -2.68 -7.92
C LEU A 68 -12.59 -2.58 -9.42
N ASP A 69 -11.32 -2.41 -9.80
CA ASP A 69 -10.89 -1.91 -11.10
C ASP A 69 -9.58 -2.54 -11.61
N ASN A 70 -8.94 -3.43 -10.83
CA ASN A 70 -7.63 -4.01 -11.17
C ASN A 70 -7.60 -5.55 -11.08
N LEU A 71 -8.75 -6.25 -11.13
CA LEU A 71 -8.83 -7.70 -10.91
C LEU A 71 -7.93 -8.50 -11.86
N GLN A 72 -7.90 -8.16 -13.14
CA GLN A 72 -7.09 -8.88 -14.13
C GLN A 72 -5.59 -8.61 -13.94
N ALA A 73 -5.22 -7.38 -13.60
CA ALA A 73 -3.84 -7.02 -13.29
C ALA A 73 -3.34 -7.80 -12.07
N LEU A 74 -4.13 -7.85 -11.00
CA LEU A 74 -3.81 -8.63 -9.80
C LEU A 74 -3.68 -10.13 -10.11
N LYS A 75 -4.57 -10.71 -10.93
CA LYS A 75 -4.45 -12.12 -11.35
C LYS A 75 -3.16 -12.38 -12.12
N ALA A 76 -2.78 -11.47 -13.03
CA ALA A 76 -1.54 -11.60 -13.78
C ALA A 76 -0.30 -11.50 -12.85
N ILE A 77 -0.29 -10.56 -11.91
CA ILE A 77 0.78 -10.42 -10.91
C ILE A 77 0.87 -11.67 -10.01
N ALA A 78 -0.27 -12.19 -9.52
CA ALA A 78 -0.29 -13.42 -8.74
C ALA A 78 0.26 -14.63 -9.54
N GLY A 79 -0.05 -14.70 -10.84
CA GLY A 79 0.52 -15.70 -11.75
C GLY A 79 2.04 -15.57 -11.88
N LEU A 80 2.55 -14.36 -12.11
CA LEU A 80 3.99 -14.08 -12.17
C LEU A 80 4.68 -14.41 -10.83
N ALA A 81 4.04 -14.10 -9.70
CA ALA A 81 4.57 -14.40 -8.37
C ALA A 81 4.69 -15.91 -8.14
N SER A 82 3.70 -16.70 -8.60
CA SER A 82 3.79 -18.15 -8.56
C SER A 82 4.96 -18.70 -9.39
N VAL A 83 5.21 -18.14 -10.57
CA VAL A 83 6.38 -18.50 -11.39
C VAL A 83 7.68 -18.11 -10.71
N ALA A 84 7.76 -16.90 -10.14
CA ALA A 84 8.92 -16.41 -9.40
C ALA A 84 9.27 -17.35 -8.23
N ALA A 85 8.27 -17.72 -7.43
CA ALA A 85 8.43 -18.62 -6.30
C ALA A 85 8.95 -20.01 -6.72
N LYS A 86 8.37 -20.60 -7.78
CA LYS A 86 8.82 -21.89 -8.33
C LYS A 86 10.26 -21.87 -8.84
N GLN A 87 10.73 -20.72 -9.31
CA GLN A 87 12.09 -20.54 -9.83
C GLN A 87 13.07 -19.97 -8.79
N ALA A 88 12.66 -19.85 -7.51
CA ALA A 88 13.43 -19.22 -6.45
C ALA A 88 13.94 -17.80 -6.82
N LYS A 89 13.12 -17.05 -7.57
CA LYS A 89 13.36 -15.67 -7.99
C LYS A 89 12.90 -14.70 -6.88
N TRP A 90 13.60 -14.71 -5.76
CA TRP A 90 13.18 -14.01 -4.54
C TRP A 90 13.06 -12.49 -4.71
N GLY A 91 14.00 -11.86 -5.42
CA GLY A 91 13.94 -10.42 -5.73
C GLY A 91 12.72 -10.05 -6.58
N ASP A 92 12.41 -10.86 -7.60
CA ASP A 92 11.21 -10.66 -8.42
C ASP A 92 9.93 -10.89 -7.61
N LEU A 93 9.93 -11.88 -6.72
CA LEU A 93 8.79 -12.19 -5.86
C LEU A 93 8.48 -11.07 -4.87
N VAL A 94 9.50 -10.50 -4.21
CA VAL A 94 9.33 -9.34 -3.31
C VAL A 94 8.75 -8.14 -4.06
N TYR A 95 9.28 -7.88 -5.26
CA TYR A 95 8.76 -6.83 -6.13
C TYR A 95 7.29 -7.07 -6.50
N LEU A 96 6.94 -8.26 -6.98
CA LEU A 96 5.57 -8.62 -7.37
C LEU A 96 4.60 -8.58 -6.18
N TYR A 97 5.03 -9.05 -5.00
CA TYR A 97 4.27 -8.95 -3.76
C TYR A 97 3.98 -7.48 -3.42
N THR A 98 4.97 -6.61 -3.56
CA THR A 98 4.83 -5.18 -3.32
C THR A 98 3.84 -4.54 -4.29
N VAL A 99 3.94 -4.82 -5.59
CA VAL A 99 2.97 -4.36 -6.59
C VAL A 99 1.55 -4.86 -6.26
N PHE A 100 1.42 -6.13 -5.87
CA PHE A 100 0.15 -6.73 -5.51
C PHE A 100 -0.49 -6.05 -4.30
N ALA A 101 0.29 -5.81 -3.24
CA ALA A 101 -0.14 -5.10 -2.03
C ALA A 101 -0.63 -3.68 -2.32
N MET A 102 -0.14 -3.06 -3.39
CA MET A 102 -0.57 -1.74 -3.86
C MET A 102 -1.72 -1.80 -4.87
N ASN A 103 -2.54 -2.86 -4.82
CA ASN A 103 -3.69 -3.07 -5.71
C ASN A 103 -3.31 -3.04 -7.20
N ALA A 104 -2.08 -3.45 -7.55
CA ALA A 104 -1.55 -3.37 -8.91
C ALA A 104 -1.60 -1.95 -9.51
N HIS A 105 -1.56 -0.89 -8.71
CA HIS A 105 -1.64 0.47 -9.23
C HIS A 105 -0.44 0.80 -10.12
N ALA A 106 -0.67 1.00 -11.42
CA ALA A 106 0.39 1.11 -12.43
C ALA A 106 1.47 2.18 -12.11
N PRO A 107 1.12 3.41 -11.66
CA PRO A 107 2.12 4.40 -11.26
C PRO A 107 3.09 3.91 -10.17
N TYR A 108 2.62 3.07 -9.25
CA TYR A 108 3.42 2.54 -8.15
C TYR A 108 4.20 1.28 -8.54
N ALA A 109 3.89 0.65 -9.68
CA ALA A 109 4.64 -0.52 -10.14
C ALA A 109 6.03 -0.16 -10.66
N ASN A 110 6.29 1.09 -11.05
CA ASN A 110 7.61 1.51 -11.50
C ASN A 110 8.64 1.31 -10.37
N ALA A 111 9.74 0.62 -10.67
CA ALA A 111 10.80 0.33 -9.72
C ALA A 111 11.43 1.59 -9.11
N SER A 112 11.36 2.73 -9.79
CA SER A 112 11.88 4.03 -9.31
C SER A 112 10.84 4.88 -8.59
N SER A 113 9.59 4.45 -8.48
CA SER A 113 8.56 5.18 -7.71
C SER A 113 8.88 5.15 -6.22
N SER A 114 8.49 6.20 -5.50
CA SER A 114 8.65 6.30 -4.04
C SER A 114 8.01 5.12 -3.32
N GLU A 115 6.80 4.76 -3.72
CA GLU A 115 5.98 3.72 -3.13
C GLU A 115 6.63 2.34 -3.31
N MET A 116 7.18 2.07 -4.51
CA MET A 116 7.93 0.84 -4.74
C MET A 116 9.22 0.82 -3.91
N GLN A 117 9.99 1.91 -3.89
CA GLN A 117 11.23 1.99 -3.12
C GLN A 117 10.99 1.77 -1.63
N GLU A 118 9.90 2.31 -1.07
CA GLU A 118 9.48 2.06 0.31
C GLU A 118 9.12 0.60 0.56
N GLY A 119 8.37 -0.03 -0.35
CA GLY A 119 8.01 -1.44 -0.24
C GLY A 119 9.23 -2.36 -0.30
N LEU A 120 10.16 -2.10 -1.22
CA LEU A 120 11.43 -2.84 -1.32
C LEU A 120 12.31 -2.63 -0.09
N LEU A 121 12.40 -1.40 0.43
CA LEU A 121 13.13 -1.08 1.65
C LEU A 121 12.54 -1.79 2.88
N SER A 122 11.20 -1.83 2.99
CA SER A 122 10.51 -2.58 4.04
C SER A 122 10.85 -4.07 4.00
N ALA A 123 10.97 -4.64 2.80
CA ALA A 123 11.29 -6.05 2.60
C ALA A 123 12.73 -6.47 2.97
N VAL A 124 13.60 -5.49 3.27
CA VAL A 124 15.00 -5.72 3.70
C VAL A 124 15.35 -5.00 5.01
N THR A 125 14.41 -4.29 5.63
CA THR A 125 14.69 -3.56 6.88
C THR A 125 14.67 -4.53 8.06
N LYS A 126 15.75 -4.56 8.84
CA LYS A 126 15.87 -5.46 10.00
C LYS A 126 14.73 -5.21 11.01
N PRO A 127 14.23 -6.24 11.69
CA PRO A 127 13.14 -6.10 12.67
C PRO A 127 13.42 -5.09 13.79
N ASP A 128 14.69 -4.95 14.19
CA ASP A 128 15.16 -4.02 15.21
C ASP A 128 15.37 -2.59 14.70
N LYS A 129 15.14 -2.35 13.40
CA LYS A 129 15.34 -1.07 12.69
C LYS A 129 16.77 -0.53 12.76
N SER A 130 17.75 -1.39 13.06
CA SER A 130 19.16 -1.01 13.11
C SER A 130 19.76 -0.70 11.74
N GLY A 131 19.06 -1.05 10.66
CA GLY A 131 19.53 -0.89 9.30
C GLY A 131 18.80 -1.80 8.32
N VAL A 132 19.38 -1.92 7.13
CA VAL A 132 18.99 -2.92 6.13
C VAL A 132 19.78 -4.22 6.30
N ASP A 133 19.18 -5.32 5.91
CA ASP A 133 19.79 -6.64 5.82
C ASP A 133 20.54 -6.78 4.49
N SER A 134 21.87 -6.71 4.56
CA SER A 134 22.71 -6.77 3.36
C SER A 134 22.72 -8.16 2.70
N GLU A 135 22.45 -9.23 3.44
CA GLU A 135 22.38 -10.58 2.88
C GLU A 135 21.08 -10.76 2.08
N LEU A 136 19.96 -10.23 2.58
CA LEU A 136 18.71 -10.19 1.82
C LEU A 136 18.83 -9.32 0.57
N ILE A 137 19.46 -8.14 0.65
CA ILE A 137 19.70 -7.31 -0.54
C ILE A 137 20.52 -8.08 -1.58
N ALA A 138 21.63 -8.71 -1.18
CA ALA A 138 22.46 -9.50 -2.10
C ALA A 138 21.69 -10.67 -2.73
N LEU A 139 20.84 -11.35 -1.95
CA LEU A 139 19.95 -12.40 -2.44
C LEU A 139 18.97 -11.87 -3.48
N TYR A 140 18.30 -10.75 -3.20
CA TYR A 140 17.30 -10.17 -4.08
C TYR A 140 17.92 -9.66 -5.38
N ILE A 141 19.08 -8.99 -5.32
CA ILE A 141 19.87 -8.63 -6.49
C ILE A 141 20.18 -9.85 -7.36
N LYS A 142 20.72 -10.92 -6.76
CA LYS A 142 21.13 -12.13 -7.48
C LYS A 142 19.95 -12.84 -8.16
N THR A 143 18.75 -12.69 -7.61
CA THR A 143 17.55 -13.42 -8.05
C THR A 143 16.55 -12.56 -8.81
N SER A 144 16.85 -11.28 -9.03
CA SER A 144 16.06 -10.40 -9.88
C SER A 144 16.32 -10.64 -11.37
N SER A 145 15.25 -10.62 -12.17
CA SER A 145 15.32 -10.81 -13.62
C SER A 145 15.33 -9.50 -14.41
N SER A 146 15.08 -8.35 -13.76
CA SER A 146 15.14 -7.02 -14.37
C SER A 146 16.37 -6.22 -13.89
N PRO A 147 17.17 -5.62 -14.79
CA PRO A 147 18.26 -4.72 -14.42
C PRO A 147 17.81 -3.49 -13.60
N LEU A 148 16.56 -3.05 -13.76
CA LEU A 148 16.01 -1.98 -12.92
C LEU A 148 15.81 -2.44 -11.48
N LEU A 149 15.33 -3.66 -11.28
CA LEU A 149 15.17 -4.22 -9.93
C LEU A 149 16.52 -4.45 -9.27
N VAL A 150 17.51 -4.92 -10.02
CA VAL A 150 18.90 -4.99 -9.55
C VAL A 150 19.37 -3.63 -9.03
N LYS A 151 19.25 -2.58 -9.84
CA LYS A 151 19.62 -1.21 -9.42
C LYS A 151 18.81 -0.70 -8.24
N ALA A 152 17.51 -1.00 -8.19
CA ALA A 152 16.64 -0.60 -7.09
C ALA A 152 17.11 -1.23 -5.77
N PHE A 153 17.41 -2.54 -5.76
CA PHE A 153 17.94 -3.20 -4.57
C PHE A 153 19.36 -2.74 -4.21
N GLU A 154 20.23 -2.49 -5.20
CA GLU A 154 21.58 -1.94 -4.96
C GLU A 154 21.52 -0.58 -4.25
N ALA A 155 20.58 0.29 -4.65
CA ALA A 155 20.42 1.61 -4.04
C ALA A 155 20.05 1.54 -2.54
N LEU A 156 19.44 0.45 -2.08
CA LEU A 156 19.04 0.27 -0.68
C LEU A 156 20.24 0.18 0.27
N HIS A 157 21.42 -0.26 -0.19
CA HIS A 157 22.64 -0.25 0.63
C HIS A 157 23.06 1.15 1.08
N THR A 158 22.78 2.15 0.24
CA THR A 158 23.12 3.56 0.48
C THR A 158 21.94 4.36 1.04
N THR A 159 20.77 3.73 1.09
CA THR A 159 19.56 4.33 1.64
C THR A 159 19.61 4.17 3.15
N ALA A 160 19.74 5.27 3.88
CA ALA A 160 19.58 5.24 5.33
C ALA A 160 18.25 4.56 5.64
N ALA A 161 18.26 3.50 6.49
CA ALA A 161 17.04 2.87 6.97
C ALA A 161 16.06 3.98 7.35
N PRO A 162 14.80 3.90 6.90
CA PRO A 162 13.95 5.07 6.83
C PRO A 162 13.79 5.62 8.25
N SER A 163 14.53 6.69 8.57
CA SER A 163 14.46 7.30 9.92
C SER A 163 13.17 8.08 10.11
N ARG A 164 12.33 8.14 9.08
CA ARG A 164 10.95 8.58 9.15
C ARG A 164 10.15 7.68 8.23
N THR A 165 9.19 6.98 8.82
CA THR A 165 7.89 6.74 8.19
C THR A 165 7.61 7.86 7.19
N HIS A 166 7.42 7.56 5.90
CA HIS A 166 6.62 8.48 5.10
C HIS A 166 5.32 8.64 5.89
N LYS A 167 5.19 9.80 6.49
CA LYS A 167 4.18 10.06 7.50
C LYS A 167 2.89 10.04 6.68
N ARG A 168 2.12 8.94 6.79
CA ARG A 168 0.81 8.79 6.12
C ARG A 168 -0.07 10.02 6.38
N TRP A 169 0.25 10.73 7.46
CA TRP A 169 -0.34 11.95 7.99
C TRP A 169 0.76 12.92 8.36
N SER A 170 0.56 14.22 8.15
CA SER A 170 1.56 15.25 8.44
C SER A 170 1.95 15.31 9.91
N ASN A 171 1.04 14.96 10.83
CA ASN A 171 1.31 14.85 12.25
C ASN A 171 0.25 14.00 13.00
N ILE A 172 0.55 13.64 14.25
CA ILE A 172 -0.44 13.08 15.19
C ILE A 172 -0.23 13.74 16.57
N THR A 173 -1.31 14.08 17.24
CA THR A 173 -1.31 14.59 18.62
C THR A 173 -2.23 13.70 19.47
N CYS A 174 -1.76 13.27 20.64
CA CYS A 174 -2.59 12.61 21.64
C CYS A 174 -2.94 13.64 22.74
N ASP A 175 -4.23 13.81 23.03
CA ASP A 175 -4.71 14.80 24.00
C ASP A 175 -5.13 14.15 25.34
N SER A 176 -5.06 14.95 26.40
CA SER A 176 -5.65 14.68 27.71
C SER A 176 -7.12 15.06 27.83
N ALA A 177 -7.60 16.00 27.02
CA ALA A 177 -8.99 16.41 26.97
C ALA A 177 -9.86 15.45 26.15
N HIS A 178 -11.16 15.39 26.49
CA HIS A 178 -12.18 14.72 25.68
C HIS A 178 -11.91 13.24 25.38
N ARG A 179 -11.23 12.54 26.28
CA ARG A 179 -10.88 11.14 26.06
C ARG A 179 -12.10 10.22 26.10
N ALA A 180 -12.19 9.33 25.13
CA ALA A 180 -13.14 8.23 25.09
C ALA A 180 -12.48 6.92 25.56
N VAL A 181 -13.27 5.99 26.07
CA VAL A 181 -12.75 4.67 26.49
C VAL A 181 -12.20 3.93 25.27
N ALA A 182 -10.95 3.45 25.35
CA ALA A 182 -10.26 2.87 24.21
C ALA A 182 -10.97 1.63 23.61
N SER A 183 -11.59 0.79 24.46
CA SER A 183 -12.35 -0.38 24.02
C SER A 183 -13.60 0.01 23.21
N VAL A 184 -14.27 1.10 23.59
CA VAL A 184 -15.41 1.66 22.85
C VAL A 184 -14.94 2.19 21.50
N CYS A 185 -13.84 2.94 21.48
CA CYS A 185 -13.29 3.44 20.23
C CYS A 185 -12.86 2.32 19.29
N ARG A 186 -12.27 1.23 19.82
CA ARG A 186 -11.96 0.05 19.02
C ARG A 186 -13.22 -0.57 18.41
N SER A 187 -14.29 -0.71 19.19
CA SER A 187 -15.60 -1.19 18.68
C SER A 187 -16.20 -0.29 17.59
N LEU A 188 -16.02 1.04 17.70
CA LEU A 188 -16.40 1.98 16.65
C LEU A 188 -15.55 1.77 15.38
N VAL A 189 -14.22 1.75 15.53
CA VAL A 189 -13.26 1.58 14.43
C VAL A 189 -13.49 0.26 13.68
N ASP A 190 -13.70 -0.84 14.40
CA ASP A 190 -13.99 -2.14 13.80
C ASP A 190 -15.30 -2.13 13.01
N SER A 191 -16.30 -1.38 13.49
CA SER A 191 -17.61 -1.29 12.81
C SER A 191 -17.61 -0.48 11.52
N ILE A 192 -16.58 0.35 11.30
CA ILE A 192 -16.44 1.14 10.08
C ILE A 192 -15.46 0.51 9.07
N HIS A 193 -14.66 -0.48 9.47
CA HIS A 193 -13.56 -1.04 8.68
C HIS A 193 -13.99 -1.53 7.28
N PHE A 194 -15.19 -2.07 7.15
CA PHE A 194 -15.76 -2.52 5.87
C PHE A 194 -17.05 -1.79 5.49
N ASN A 195 -17.25 -0.59 6.04
CA ASN A 195 -18.45 0.20 5.77
C ASN A 195 -18.24 1.07 4.52
N VAL A 196 -18.67 0.52 3.39
CA VAL A 196 -18.60 1.17 2.07
C VAL A 196 -19.67 2.26 1.86
N SER A 197 -20.47 2.58 2.88
CA SER A 197 -21.49 3.63 2.76
C SER A 197 -20.83 4.98 2.50
N VAL A 198 -21.36 5.71 1.53
CA VAL A 198 -20.84 7.03 1.18
C VAL A 198 -21.33 8.05 2.22
N LYS A 199 -20.38 8.82 2.73
CA LYS A 199 -20.64 10.00 3.56
C LYS A 199 -20.36 11.22 2.70
N THR A 200 -21.35 12.11 2.61
CA THR A 200 -21.20 13.42 1.98
C THR A 200 -21.75 14.47 2.94
N ASN A 201 -21.13 15.65 2.97
CA ASN A 201 -21.51 16.76 3.84
C ASN A 201 -21.54 16.40 5.34
N GLY A 202 -22.43 17.04 6.11
CA GLY A 202 -22.57 16.85 7.55
C GLY A 202 -23.55 15.73 7.96
N PRO A 203 -23.61 15.39 9.26
CA PRO A 203 -22.66 15.79 10.30
C PRO A 203 -21.26 15.20 10.04
N ARG A 204 -20.21 15.97 10.38
CA ARG A 204 -18.78 15.60 10.18
C ARG A 204 -18.27 14.64 11.25
N ASN A 205 -19.07 13.63 11.57
CA ASN A 205 -18.71 12.62 12.56
C ASN A 205 -19.43 11.29 12.34
N VAL A 206 -18.87 10.27 12.96
CA VAL A 206 -19.48 8.96 13.19
C VAL A 206 -19.22 8.60 14.65
N CYS A 207 -20.28 8.36 15.43
CA CYS A 207 -20.18 8.10 16.86
C CYS A 207 -20.82 6.77 17.25
N ARG A 208 -20.21 6.08 18.22
CA ARG A 208 -20.74 4.86 18.84
C ARG A 208 -20.26 4.75 20.28
N GLY A 209 -21.20 4.54 21.20
CA GLY A 209 -20.91 4.19 22.60
C GLY A 209 -20.12 5.24 23.40
N GLY A 210 -20.12 6.50 22.97
CA GLY A 210 -19.33 7.57 23.61
C GLY A 210 -17.93 7.76 23.03
N CYS A 211 -17.59 7.07 21.93
CA CYS A 211 -16.47 7.43 21.07
C CYS A 211 -17.00 7.98 19.74
N CYS A 212 -16.26 8.91 19.15
CA CYS A 212 -16.58 9.60 17.92
C CYS A 212 -15.32 9.73 17.06
N ILE A 213 -15.47 9.47 15.76
CA ILE A 213 -14.54 9.89 14.72
C ILE A 213 -15.11 11.15 14.10
N SER A 214 -14.35 12.24 14.05
CA SER A 214 -14.77 13.51 13.44
C SER A 214 -13.67 14.07 12.54
N TRP A 215 -14.00 14.98 11.63
CA TRP A 215 -13.01 15.53 10.69
C TRP A 215 -13.20 17.01 10.36
N SER A 216 -12.11 17.70 9.99
CA SER A 216 -12.00 19.18 10.00
C SER A 216 -12.64 19.94 8.83
N ALA A 217 -12.92 19.30 7.69
CA ALA A 217 -13.58 19.94 6.54
C ALA A 217 -14.68 19.07 5.91
N ASN A 218 -15.51 19.65 5.05
CA ASN A 218 -16.48 18.85 4.29
C ASN A 218 -15.75 17.98 3.27
N ALA A 219 -16.11 16.70 3.20
CA ALA A 219 -15.54 15.74 2.25
C ALA A 219 -16.63 14.76 1.78
N THR A 220 -16.41 14.13 0.63
CA THR A 220 -17.23 13.02 0.14
C THR A 220 -16.34 11.79 0.02
N PHE A 221 -16.66 10.74 0.77
CA PHE A 221 -15.81 9.54 0.89
C PHE A 221 -16.64 8.34 1.39
N GLN A 222 -16.06 7.14 1.37
CA GLN A 222 -16.68 5.96 1.99
C GLN A 222 -16.27 5.87 3.46
N ILE A 223 -17.20 5.53 4.36
CA ILE A 223 -16.95 5.54 5.81
C ILE A 223 -15.69 4.74 6.21
N GLU A 224 -15.38 3.64 5.52
CA GLU A 224 -14.14 2.87 5.70
C GLU A 224 -12.85 3.68 5.50
N ASN A 225 -12.87 4.79 4.75
CA ASN A 225 -11.69 5.64 4.58
C ASN A 225 -11.26 6.34 5.88
N LEU A 226 -12.10 6.38 6.90
CA LEU A 226 -11.75 6.86 8.25
C LEU A 226 -10.96 5.83 9.07
N TYR A 227 -11.07 4.54 8.72
CA TYR A 227 -10.49 3.44 9.49
C TYR A 227 -8.97 3.55 9.67
N PRO A 228 -8.16 3.79 8.61
CA PRO A 228 -6.70 3.78 8.75
C PRO A 228 -6.18 4.78 9.78
N ALA A 229 -6.74 6.01 9.79
CA ALA A 229 -6.37 7.04 10.74
C ALA A 229 -6.87 6.71 12.15
N ALA A 230 -8.14 6.32 12.29
CA ALA A 230 -8.69 6.00 13.61
C ALA A 230 -7.98 4.80 14.26
N ASN A 231 -7.65 3.76 13.49
CA ASN A 231 -6.91 2.61 13.98
C ASN A 231 -5.47 2.97 14.38
N TYR A 232 -4.82 3.86 13.64
CA TYR A 232 -3.50 4.33 14.01
C TYR A 232 -3.49 5.18 15.28
N CYS A 233 -4.50 6.02 15.48
CA CYS A 233 -4.67 6.72 16.73
C CYS A 233 -4.74 5.76 17.93
N LEU A 234 -5.51 4.67 17.79
CA LEU A 234 -5.64 3.64 18.82
C LEU A 234 -4.31 2.97 19.17
N SER A 235 -3.47 2.70 18.16
CA SER A 235 -2.17 2.05 18.37
C SER A 235 -1.10 3.03 18.87
N PHE A 236 -1.10 4.27 18.39
CA PHE A 236 -0.08 5.28 18.70
C PHE A 236 -0.26 5.88 20.10
N CYS A 237 -1.49 6.24 20.49
CA CYS A 237 -1.75 6.89 21.79
C CYS A 237 -1.85 5.91 22.96
N HIS A 238 -1.71 4.59 22.71
CA HIS A 238 -1.65 3.43 23.63
C HIS A 238 -2.04 3.67 25.11
N THR A 239 -3.27 4.10 25.37
CA THR A 239 -3.80 4.43 26.70
C THR A 239 -5.20 3.82 26.91
N THR A 240 -5.67 3.76 28.16
CA THR A 240 -7.02 3.25 28.49
C THR A 240 -8.15 4.18 28.03
N ASN A 241 -7.85 5.48 27.92
CA ASN A 241 -8.74 6.51 27.39
C ASN A 241 -8.00 7.31 26.32
N ILE A 242 -8.60 7.46 25.16
CA ILE A 242 -7.94 7.99 23.95
C ILE A 242 -8.64 9.25 23.49
N SER A 243 -7.83 10.26 23.21
CA SER A 243 -8.19 11.44 22.44
C SER A 243 -7.02 11.73 21.53
N CYS A 244 -7.25 11.88 20.23
CA CYS A 244 -6.19 12.23 19.31
C CYS A 244 -6.70 13.01 18.12
N GLU A 245 -5.76 13.65 17.45
CA GLU A 245 -5.93 14.30 16.17
C GLU A 245 -4.81 13.87 15.23
N ILE A 246 -5.19 13.50 14.01
CA ILE A 246 -4.31 13.06 12.95
C ILE A 246 -4.46 14.04 11.80
N TYR A 247 -3.35 14.65 11.40
CA TYR A 247 -3.36 15.75 10.44
C TYR A 247 -3.10 15.29 9.02
N GLY A 248 -3.78 15.88 8.04
CA GLY A 248 -3.54 15.60 6.63
C GLY A 248 -4.02 14.21 6.17
N VAL A 249 -5.12 13.73 6.71
CA VAL A 249 -5.84 12.54 6.23
C VAL A 249 -6.46 12.83 4.87
N ASN A 250 -6.16 11.98 3.89
CA ASN A 250 -6.78 12.07 2.56
C ASN A 250 -8.08 11.24 2.50
N LEU A 251 -9.21 11.91 2.45
CA LEU A 251 -10.53 11.33 2.22
C LEU A 251 -10.93 11.53 0.75
N GLN A 252 -10.54 10.58 -0.10
CA GLN A 252 -10.84 10.56 -1.55
C GLN A 252 -10.56 11.89 -2.28
N GLY A 253 -9.38 12.46 -2.05
CA GLY A 253 -8.93 13.70 -2.69
C GLY A 253 -9.13 14.95 -1.83
N THR A 254 -9.84 14.85 -0.70
CA THR A 254 -9.97 15.95 0.26
C THR A 254 -9.03 15.72 1.44
N ILE A 255 -8.11 16.66 1.67
CA ILE A 255 -7.24 16.62 2.84
C ILE A 255 -7.98 17.24 4.03
N VAL A 256 -8.07 16.47 5.11
CA VAL A 256 -8.71 16.86 6.37
C VAL A 256 -7.85 16.44 7.55
N ASP A 257 -8.16 16.97 8.72
CA ASP A 257 -7.67 16.43 9.98
C ASP A 257 -8.76 15.52 10.56
N GLN A 258 -8.37 14.39 11.13
CA GLN A 258 -9.29 13.40 11.70
C GLN A 258 -9.01 13.21 13.19
N CYS A 259 -10.06 13.32 13.98
CA CYS A 259 -10.00 13.17 15.42
C CYS A 259 -10.72 11.90 15.87
N LEU A 260 -10.22 11.28 16.94
CA LEU A 260 -10.87 10.19 17.66
C LEU A 260 -10.98 10.58 19.12
N SER A 261 -12.19 10.83 19.62
CA SER A 261 -12.40 11.34 20.98
C SER A 261 -13.83 11.00 21.48
N ASN A 262 -14.24 11.54 22.63
CA ASN A 262 -15.64 11.47 23.07
C ASN A 262 -16.53 12.59 22.50
N ARG A 263 -16.01 13.42 21.60
CA ARG A 263 -16.73 14.53 20.96
C ARG A 263 -17.01 14.28 19.49
N ALA A 264 -18.21 14.66 19.09
CA ALA A 264 -18.66 14.61 17.70
C ALA A 264 -18.20 15.84 16.88
N ASP A 265 -17.61 16.84 17.53
CA ASP A 265 -17.27 18.14 16.98
C ASP A 265 -15.93 18.67 17.51
N GLY A 266 -15.45 19.76 16.90
CA GLY A 266 -14.24 20.45 17.34
C GLY A 266 -12.93 19.90 16.79
N CYS A 267 -12.98 19.02 15.78
CA CYS A 267 -11.81 18.68 14.97
C CYS A 267 -11.53 19.84 14.00
N THR A 268 -10.32 20.39 14.03
CA THR A 268 -10.00 21.68 13.37
C THR A 268 -8.71 21.60 12.59
#